data_AF-A0A0G3EJN7-F1
#
_entry.id   AF-A0A0G3EJN7-F1
#
_cell.length_a   1.000
_cell.length_b   1.000
_cell.length_c   1.000
_cell.angle_alpha   90.00
_cell.angle_beta   90.00
_cell.angle_gamma   90.00
#
_symmetry.space_group_name_H-M   'P 1'
#
loop_
_entity.id
_entity.type
_entity.pdbx_description
1 polymer ?
#
loop_
_entity_poly.entity_id
_entity_poly.type
_entity_poly.pdbx_seq_one_letter_code
_entity_poly.pdbx_strand_id
1 'polypeptide(L)'
;MRIWITICVTVLWILPADATRGSSDWSRYQPILERRPFAVKIEASSSDGKSAAASQQSEALARDFRLCTIYEGFDGDLRAGLIHRRSKKSMILRMGETREGLHLDHVDLQTGCITLSSIDGRTAVLELTAASESAPVPGQPGTGDKISRSEPKEKSPREARKSRVPTPRPQLTGEELEQHLREYQMEVLRKGQPPLPIPLTEEMDDQLVREGVLPPR
;
A
#
# COMPACT_ATOMS: atom_id res chain seq x y z
N MET A 1 29.70 16.01 81.29
CA MET A 1 30.89 16.80 80.88
C MET A 1 30.98 16.77 79.35
N ARG A 2 30.89 17.95 78.71
CA ARG A 2 31.51 18.40 77.43
C ARG A 2 31.42 17.43 76.23
N ILE A 3 30.46 17.57 75.31
CA ILE A 3 30.48 18.36 74.04
C ILE A 3 31.82 18.27 73.30
N TRP A 4 31.78 17.84 72.03
CA TRP A 4 32.48 18.32 70.81
C TRP A 4 31.91 17.47 69.66
N ILE A 5 30.88 17.92 68.93
CA ILE A 5 30.93 18.72 67.69
C ILE A 5 32.15 18.37 66.82
N THR A 6 31.94 17.44 65.89
CA THR A 6 32.69 17.40 64.63
C THR A 6 31.69 17.36 63.49
N ILE A 7 31.51 18.53 62.91
CA ILE A 7 30.81 18.85 61.69
C ILE A 7 31.57 18.18 60.53
N CYS A 8 30.98 17.15 59.93
CA CYS A 8 31.37 16.69 58.60
C CYS A 8 30.23 17.05 57.66
N VAL A 9 30.34 18.22 57.04
CA VAL A 9 29.46 18.71 55.99
C VAL A 9 29.56 17.74 54.81
N THR A 10 28.58 16.86 54.67
CA THR A 10 28.36 16.11 53.44
C THR A 10 27.84 17.09 52.39
N VAL A 11 28.75 17.66 51.61
CA VAL A 11 28.41 18.37 50.37
C VAL A 11 27.83 17.35 49.41
N LEU A 12 26.51 17.26 49.40
CA LEU A 12 25.71 16.56 48.41
C LEU A 12 25.88 17.29 47.07
N TRP A 13 26.81 16.82 46.24
CA TRP A 13 26.92 17.23 44.85
C TRP A 13 25.70 16.70 44.10
N ILE A 14 24.73 17.57 43.87
CA ILE A 14 23.65 17.37 42.90
C ILE A 14 24.27 17.62 41.52
N LEU A 15 24.41 16.56 40.70
CA LEU A 15 24.66 16.70 39.27
C LEU A 15 23.32 17.00 38.55
N PRO A 16 23.18 18.15 37.86
CA PRO A 16 22.22 18.25 36.77
C PRO A 16 22.86 17.64 35.52
N ALA A 17 22.53 16.39 35.22
CA ALA A 17 22.68 15.85 33.87
C ALA A 17 21.55 16.42 33.00
N ASP A 18 21.71 17.67 32.57
CA ASP A 18 20.79 18.30 31.63
C ASP A 18 21.03 17.71 30.23
N ALA A 19 20.28 16.66 29.93
CA ALA A 19 20.19 16.06 28.61
C ALA A 19 19.28 16.92 27.73
N THR A 20 19.77 18.03 27.20
CA THR A 20 19.13 18.69 26.06
C THR A 20 19.69 18.13 24.76
N ARG A 21 19.05 17.05 24.32
CA ARG A 21 19.06 16.60 22.92
C ARG A 21 18.81 17.81 22.01
N GLY A 22 19.60 17.91 20.94
CA GLY A 22 19.61 19.04 20.02
C GLY A 22 18.22 19.57 19.67
N SER A 23 17.84 20.67 20.32
CA SER A 23 16.87 21.59 19.76
C SER A 23 17.57 22.26 18.59
N SER A 24 17.19 21.90 17.36
CA SER A 24 17.64 22.65 16.19
C SER A 24 17.36 24.14 16.44
N ASP A 25 18.40 24.95 16.52
CA ASP A 25 18.27 26.37 16.79
C ASP A 25 17.71 27.06 15.54
N TRP A 26 16.38 27.15 15.48
CA TRP A 26 15.66 27.80 14.38
C TRP A 26 15.78 29.32 14.42
N SER A 27 16.45 29.90 15.43
CA SER A 27 16.69 31.35 15.53
C SER A 27 17.43 31.89 14.31
N ARG A 28 18.26 31.06 13.66
CA ARG A 28 18.93 31.41 12.40
C ARG A 28 17.97 31.71 11.24
N TYR A 29 16.79 31.11 11.24
CA TYR A 29 15.80 31.23 10.17
C TYR A 29 14.68 32.25 10.49
N GLN A 30 14.63 32.79 11.71
CA GLN A 30 13.69 33.86 12.12
C GLN A 30 13.67 35.04 11.13
N PRO A 31 14.81 35.58 10.65
CA PRO A 31 14.79 36.72 9.73
C PRO A 31 14.17 36.40 8.37
N ILE A 32 14.25 35.13 7.93
CA ILE A 32 13.66 34.68 6.65
C ILE A 32 12.15 34.52 6.80
N LEU A 33 11.69 33.99 7.94
CA LEU A 33 10.27 33.84 8.26
C LEU A 33 9.59 35.21 8.46
N GLU A 34 10.25 36.13 9.16
CA GLU A 34 9.74 37.49 9.38
C GLU A 34 9.64 38.30 8.09
N ARG A 35 10.61 38.16 7.19
CA ARG A 35 10.63 38.89 5.91
C ARG A 35 9.61 38.38 4.90
N ARG A 36 9.05 37.18 5.11
CA ARG A 36 8.09 36.51 4.21
C ARG A 36 8.42 36.74 2.71
N PRO A 37 9.67 36.54 2.25
CA PRO A 37 10.09 36.96 0.91
C PRO A 37 9.40 36.18 -0.22
N PHE A 38 8.77 35.06 0.11
CA PHE A 38 8.03 34.20 -0.83
C PHE A 38 6.51 34.22 -0.60
N ALA A 39 6.00 35.09 0.27
CA ALA A 39 4.57 35.36 0.31
C ALA A 39 4.20 36.16 -0.94
N VAL A 40 4.04 35.47 -2.07
CA VAL A 40 3.10 35.92 -3.09
C VAL A 40 1.81 36.17 -2.32
N LYS A 41 1.38 37.42 -2.30
CA LYS A 41 0.08 37.82 -1.78
C LYS A 41 -0.95 37.15 -2.68
N ILE A 42 -1.21 35.87 -2.48
CA ILE A 42 -2.48 35.28 -2.80
C ILE A 42 -3.40 36.09 -1.88
N GLU A 43 -4.00 37.14 -2.42
CA GLU A 43 -5.08 37.80 -1.73
C GLU A 43 -6.00 36.68 -1.30
N ALA A 44 -6.10 36.51 0.01
CA ALA A 44 -7.13 35.73 0.61
C ALA A 44 -8.43 36.40 0.17
N SER A 45 -8.92 36.02 -1.02
CA SER A 45 -10.34 35.83 -1.20
C SER A 45 -10.72 34.91 -0.07
N SER A 46 -11.23 35.51 1.01
CA SER A 46 -11.92 34.85 2.09
C SER A 46 -12.89 33.85 1.47
N SER A 47 -12.47 32.60 1.33
CA SER A 47 -13.32 31.50 0.94
C SER A 47 -14.02 30.94 2.17
N ASP A 48 -14.47 31.81 3.07
CA ASP A 48 -15.42 31.47 4.14
C ASP A 48 -16.81 31.11 3.56
N GLY A 49 -17.00 31.19 2.24
CA GLY A 49 -18.15 30.64 1.52
C GLY A 49 -17.90 29.32 0.77
N LYS A 50 -16.66 28.84 0.64
CA LYS A 50 -16.33 27.67 -0.20
C LYS A 50 -16.07 26.39 0.61
N SER A 51 -15.83 26.52 1.91
CA SER A 51 -15.61 25.37 2.81
C SER A 51 -16.86 24.53 3.04
N ALA A 52 -18.07 25.12 3.00
CA ALA A 52 -19.32 24.37 3.19
C ALA A 52 -19.72 23.54 1.96
N ALA A 53 -19.44 24.03 0.75
CA ALA A 53 -19.71 23.30 -0.48
C ALA A 53 -18.71 22.16 -0.71
N ALA A 54 -17.43 22.38 -0.40
CA ALA A 54 -16.41 21.34 -0.48
C ALA A 54 -16.64 20.23 0.57
N SER A 55 -17.04 20.58 1.79
CA SER A 55 -17.39 19.59 2.81
C SER A 55 -18.66 18.80 2.43
N GLN A 56 -19.72 19.45 1.94
CA GLN A 56 -20.94 18.76 1.47
C GLN A 56 -20.68 17.83 0.27
N GLN A 57 -19.83 18.24 -0.67
CA GLN A 57 -19.47 17.41 -1.83
C GLN A 57 -18.58 16.22 -1.44
N SER A 58 -17.66 16.43 -0.50
CA SER A 58 -16.88 15.35 0.08
C SER A 58 -17.77 14.35 0.83
N GLU A 59 -18.80 14.85 1.52
CA GLU A 59 -19.78 14.02 2.23
C GLU A 59 -20.67 13.21 1.27
N ALA A 60 -21.06 13.78 0.13
CA ALA A 60 -21.84 13.06 -0.88
C ALA A 60 -21.05 11.87 -1.45
N LEU A 61 -19.77 12.07 -1.79
CA LEU A 61 -18.90 11.00 -2.26
C LEU A 61 -18.59 9.96 -1.16
N ALA A 62 -18.41 10.40 0.08
CA ALA A 62 -18.24 9.52 1.24
C ALA A 62 -19.51 8.73 1.61
N ARG A 63 -20.70 9.24 1.27
CA ARG A 63 -21.96 8.51 1.42
C ARG A 63 -22.11 7.39 0.39
N ASP A 64 -21.63 7.61 -0.83
CA ASP A 64 -21.80 6.64 -1.92
C ASP A 64 -20.68 5.62 -2.01
N PHE A 65 -19.46 5.98 -1.62
CA PHE A 65 -18.27 5.14 -1.67
C PHE A 65 -17.67 4.93 -0.29
N ARG A 66 -17.20 3.70 -0.03
CA ARG A 66 -16.36 3.39 1.12
C ARG A 66 -15.00 2.90 0.66
N LEU A 67 -13.95 3.37 1.31
CA LEU A 67 -12.61 2.82 1.18
C LEU A 67 -12.56 1.48 1.92
N CYS A 68 -12.11 0.42 1.23
CA CYS A 68 -12.04 -0.91 1.82
C CYS A 68 -10.62 -1.44 2.00
N THR A 69 -9.69 -1.03 1.15
CA THR A 69 -8.30 -1.49 1.22
C THR A 69 -7.37 -0.46 0.58
N ILE A 70 -6.17 -0.35 1.12
CA ILE A 70 -5.04 0.33 0.49
C ILE A 70 -3.88 -0.66 0.55
N TYR A 71 -3.16 -0.83 -0.55
CA TYR A 71 -1.99 -1.69 -0.59
C TYR A 71 -1.02 -1.24 -1.68
N GLU A 72 0.24 -1.62 -1.51
CA GLU A 72 1.29 -1.46 -2.50
C GLU A 72 1.35 -2.70 -3.39
N GLY A 73 1.39 -2.50 -4.71
CA GLY A 73 1.56 -3.58 -5.67
C GLY A 73 3.00 -4.07 -5.75
N PHE A 74 3.22 -5.19 -6.45
CA PHE A 74 4.57 -5.74 -6.65
C PHE A 74 5.52 -4.77 -7.39
N ASP A 75 4.96 -3.91 -8.24
CA ASP A 75 5.70 -2.90 -9.00
C ASP A 75 6.00 -1.62 -8.19
N GLY A 76 5.61 -1.55 -6.92
CA GLY A 76 5.71 -0.34 -6.08
C GLY A 76 4.56 0.66 -6.26
N ASP A 77 3.57 0.34 -7.10
CA ASP A 77 2.41 1.20 -7.31
C ASP A 77 1.43 1.15 -6.14
N LEU A 78 1.04 2.33 -5.63
CA LEU A 78 -0.01 2.45 -4.62
C LEU A 78 -1.40 2.24 -5.23
N ARG A 79 -2.20 1.38 -4.60
CA ARG A 79 -3.55 1.05 -5.03
C ARG A 79 -4.55 1.22 -3.90
N ALA A 80 -5.72 1.75 -4.25
CA ALA A 80 -6.84 1.89 -3.34
C ALA A 80 -8.05 1.11 -3.86
N GLY A 81 -8.66 0.31 -2.99
CA GLY A 81 -9.90 -0.40 -3.25
C GLY A 81 -11.09 0.39 -2.71
N LEU A 82 -12.05 0.66 -3.58
CA LEU A 82 -13.29 1.35 -3.28
C LEU A 82 -14.47 0.42 -3.49
N ILE A 83 -15.49 0.56 -2.66
CA ILE A 83 -16.77 -0.14 -2.83
C ILE A 83 -17.86 0.91 -2.89
N HIS A 84 -18.63 0.89 -3.98
CA HIS A 84 -19.84 1.68 -4.07
C HIS A 84 -20.93 1.03 -3.20
N ARG A 85 -21.44 1.76 -2.21
CA ARG A 85 -22.42 1.26 -1.22
C ARG A 85 -23.76 0.86 -1.85
N ARG A 86 -24.20 1.58 -2.90
CA ARG A 86 -25.48 1.33 -3.58
C ARG A 86 -25.41 0.13 -4.52
N SER A 87 -24.43 0.10 -5.41
CA SER A 87 -24.29 -0.98 -6.42
C SER A 87 -23.54 -2.21 -5.90
N LYS A 88 -22.87 -2.10 -4.74
CA LYS A 88 -21.94 -3.11 -4.20
C LYS A 88 -20.81 -3.47 -5.15
N LYS A 89 -20.55 -2.64 -6.16
CA LYS A 89 -19.44 -2.83 -7.09
C LYS A 89 -18.14 -2.44 -6.39
N SER A 90 -17.17 -3.35 -6.41
CA SER A 90 -15.80 -3.06 -6.00
C SER A 90 -15.00 -2.58 -7.21
N MET A 91 -14.15 -1.58 -6.99
CA MET A 91 -13.18 -1.11 -7.96
C MET A 91 -11.82 -0.92 -7.28
N ILE A 92 -10.76 -1.10 -8.05
CA ILE A 92 -9.39 -0.82 -7.61
C ILE A 92 -8.87 0.28 -8.53
N LEU A 93 -8.34 1.34 -7.93
CA LEU A 93 -7.72 2.47 -8.59
C LEU A 93 -6.23 2.49 -8.27
N ARG A 94 -5.40 2.74 -9.28
CA ARG A 94 -3.99 3.10 -9.09
C ARG A 94 -3.87 4.60 -8.84
N MET A 95 -2.78 5.02 -8.21
CA MET A 95 -2.45 6.43 -8.05
C MET A 95 -2.39 7.12 -9.43
N GLY A 96 -3.15 8.21 -9.61
CA GLY A 96 -3.27 8.92 -10.89
C GLY A 96 -4.17 8.24 -11.94
N GLU A 97 -4.84 7.14 -11.61
CA GLU A 97 -5.80 6.50 -12.52
C GLU A 97 -7.20 7.10 -12.35
N THR A 98 -7.87 7.36 -13.48
CA THR A 98 -9.29 7.72 -13.52
C THR A 98 -10.14 6.51 -13.91
N ARG A 99 -11.16 6.19 -13.12
CA ARG A 99 -12.14 5.14 -13.45
C ARG A 99 -13.53 5.54 -12.97
N GLU A 100 -14.54 5.33 -13.82
CA GLU A 100 -15.94 5.69 -13.53
C GLU A 100 -16.13 7.17 -13.11
N GLY A 101 -15.27 8.07 -13.63
CA GLY A 101 -15.30 9.49 -13.29
C GLY A 101 -14.72 9.83 -11.91
N LEU A 102 -14.01 8.89 -11.27
CA LEU A 102 -13.24 9.09 -10.05
C LEU A 102 -11.75 8.97 -10.36
N HIS A 103 -10.96 9.95 -9.95
CA HIS A 103 -9.52 10.03 -10.08
C HIS A 103 -8.88 9.97 -8.70
N LEU A 104 -7.82 9.17 -8.57
CA LEU A 104 -7.09 9.03 -7.31
C LEU A 104 -5.91 9.99 -7.27
N ASP A 105 -6.04 11.07 -6.50
CA ASP A 105 -5.03 12.13 -6.41
C ASP A 105 -3.89 11.72 -5.46
N HIS A 106 -4.25 11.25 -4.26
CA HIS A 106 -3.28 10.96 -3.21
C HIS A 106 -3.69 9.77 -2.36
N VAL A 107 -2.68 8.99 -1.93
CA VAL A 107 -2.83 7.81 -1.07
C VAL A 107 -1.83 7.91 0.05
N ASP A 108 -2.31 7.91 1.29
CA ASP A 108 -1.49 7.85 2.49
C ASP A 108 -1.68 6.49 3.18
N LEU A 109 -0.63 5.67 3.17
CA LEU A 109 -0.64 4.35 3.78
C LEU A 109 -0.47 4.41 5.30
N GLN A 110 0.14 5.48 5.82
CA GLN A 110 0.36 5.65 7.25
C GLN A 110 -0.96 5.97 7.95
N THR A 111 -1.74 6.88 7.37
CA THR A 111 -3.03 7.29 7.93
C THR A 111 -4.20 6.45 7.41
N GLY A 112 -3.99 5.70 6.32
CA GLY A 112 -5.07 4.98 5.64
C GLY A 112 -6.08 5.93 4.98
N CYS A 113 -5.65 7.12 4.57
CA CYS A 113 -6.50 8.11 3.92
C CYS A 113 -6.22 8.19 2.43
N ILE A 114 -7.26 8.41 1.64
CA ILE A 114 -7.13 8.72 0.21
C ILE A 114 -7.85 10.02 -0.12
N THR A 115 -7.32 10.73 -1.11
CA THR A 115 -7.99 11.89 -1.72
C THR A 115 -8.43 11.51 -3.12
N LEU A 116 -9.74 11.58 -3.35
CA LEU A 116 -10.36 11.35 -4.65
C LEU A 116 -10.85 12.66 -5.23
N SER A 117 -10.71 12.83 -6.54
CA SER A 117 -11.36 13.88 -7.31
C SER A 117 -12.33 13.25 -8.32
N SER A 118 -13.55 13.77 -8.40
CA SER A 118 -14.47 13.41 -9.46
C SER A 118 -14.25 14.31 -10.67
N ILE A 119 -14.60 13.83 -11.87
CA ILE A 119 -14.57 14.64 -13.11
C ILE A 119 -15.42 15.91 -13.01
N ASP A 120 -16.43 15.91 -12.14
CA ASP A 120 -17.28 17.06 -11.82
C ASP A 120 -16.57 18.12 -10.94
N GLY A 121 -15.29 17.90 -10.61
CA GLY A 121 -14.49 18.76 -9.73
C GLY A 121 -14.73 18.56 -8.23
N ARG A 122 -15.45 17.50 -7.84
CA ARG A 122 -15.75 17.19 -6.43
C ARG A 122 -14.59 16.43 -5.80
N THR A 123 -14.04 16.94 -4.71
CA THR A 123 -12.97 16.27 -3.97
C THR A 123 -13.51 15.61 -2.70
N ALA A 124 -13.08 14.40 -2.40
CA ALA A 124 -13.44 13.68 -1.19
C ALA A 124 -12.22 13.02 -0.54
N VAL A 125 -12.11 13.20 0.77
CA VAL A 125 -11.13 12.47 1.59
C VAL A 125 -11.87 11.29 2.21
N LEU A 126 -11.39 10.08 1.94
CA LEU A 126 -11.93 8.85 2.50
C LEU A 126 -10.89 8.22 3.42
N GLU A 127 -11.34 7.80 4.59
CA GLU A 127 -10.53 7.08 5.56
C GLU A 127 -10.85 5.58 5.51
N LEU A 128 -9.83 4.76 5.70
CA LEU A 128 -9.97 3.31 5.75
C LEU A 128 -10.75 2.95 7.01
N THR A 129 -12.06 2.76 6.87
CA THR A 129 -12.87 2.21 7.95
C THR A 129 -12.58 0.72 8.06
N ALA A 130 -11.52 0.38 8.81
CA ALA A 130 -11.37 -0.98 9.33
C ALA A 130 -12.68 -1.31 10.04
N ALA A 131 -13.30 -2.43 9.65
CA ALA A 131 -14.54 -2.86 10.27
C ALA A 131 -14.30 -2.97 11.78
N SER A 132 -14.78 -1.97 12.53
CA SER A 132 -14.94 -2.08 13.97
C SER A 132 -15.96 -3.20 14.18
N GLU A 133 -15.45 -4.35 14.58
CA GLU A 133 -16.22 -5.48 15.10
C GLU A 133 -17.10 -4.99 16.25
N SER A 134 -18.38 -4.72 15.96
CA SER A 134 -19.41 -4.81 16.98
C SER A 134 -19.68 -6.31 17.23
N ALA A 135 -18.97 -6.84 18.21
CA ALA A 135 -19.22 -7.97 19.12
C ALA A 135 -20.00 -9.24 18.64
N PRO A 136 -19.58 -10.44 19.08
CA PRO A 136 -20.26 -11.69 18.75
C PRO A 136 -21.51 -11.86 19.62
N VAL A 137 -22.66 -12.13 19.00
CA VAL A 137 -23.87 -12.59 19.71
C VAL A 137 -24.05 -14.09 19.43
N PRO A 138 -24.05 -14.95 20.46
CA PRO A 138 -24.29 -16.37 20.28
C PRO A 138 -25.80 -16.67 20.25
N GLY A 139 -26.23 -17.42 19.24
CA GLY A 139 -27.36 -18.34 19.28
C GLY A 139 -28.78 -17.76 19.36
N GLN A 140 -29.55 -17.94 18.27
CA GLN A 140 -30.75 -18.80 18.31
C GLN A 140 -31.31 -19.06 16.90
N PRO A 141 -31.79 -20.29 16.62
CA PRO A 141 -32.56 -20.62 15.44
C PRO A 141 -34.04 -20.30 15.69
N GLY A 142 -34.66 -19.52 14.81
CA GLY A 142 -36.06 -19.11 14.96
C GLY A 142 -36.67 -18.65 13.64
N THR A 143 -37.27 -19.62 12.93
CA THR A 143 -38.48 -19.58 12.10
C THR A 143 -39.07 -18.23 11.65
N GLY A 144 -39.37 -18.16 10.34
CA GLY A 144 -40.23 -17.17 9.67
C GLY A 144 -39.45 -16.41 8.60
N ASP A 145 -39.92 -16.18 7.37
CA ASP A 145 -41.24 -16.35 6.81
C ASP A 145 -41.10 -16.39 5.27
N LYS A 146 -42.10 -16.95 4.60
CA LYS A 146 -42.09 -17.20 3.16
C LYS A 146 -42.13 -15.88 2.39
N ILE A 147 -41.07 -15.54 1.67
CA ILE A 147 -41.15 -14.63 0.53
C ILE A 147 -40.58 -15.33 -0.69
N SER A 148 -41.51 -15.71 -1.56
CA SER A 148 -41.30 -16.22 -2.92
C SER A 148 -40.33 -15.31 -3.66
N ARG A 149 -39.07 -15.72 -3.73
CA ARG A 149 -38.08 -15.18 -4.64
C ARG A 149 -37.92 -16.23 -5.72
N SER A 150 -38.28 -15.89 -6.94
CA SER A 150 -37.91 -16.63 -8.13
C SER A 150 -36.42 -16.96 -8.05
N GLU A 151 -36.13 -18.24 -7.79
CA GLU A 151 -34.77 -18.74 -7.76
C GLU A 151 -34.11 -18.39 -9.10
N PRO A 152 -32.96 -17.70 -9.10
CA PRO A 152 -32.09 -17.75 -10.27
C PRO A 152 -31.82 -19.23 -10.45
N LYS A 153 -32.32 -19.81 -11.54
CA LYS A 153 -32.13 -21.20 -11.94
C LYS A 153 -30.64 -21.50 -11.79
N GLU A 154 -30.25 -22.06 -10.65
CA GLU A 154 -28.89 -22.43 -10.36
C GLU A 154 -28.58 -23.46 -11.42
N LYS A 155 -27.79 -23.05 -12.41
CA LYS A 155 -27.17 -23.98 -13.33
C LYS A 155 -26.50 -24.98 -12.44
N SER A 156 -27.03 -26.20 -12.48
CA SER A 156 -26.54 -27.34 -11.73
C SER A 156 -25.01 -27.31 -11.67
N PRO A 157 -24.37 -27.68 -10.55
CA PRO A 157 -22.91 -27.82 -10.45
C PRO A 157 -22.28 -28.67 -11.56
N ARG A 158 -23.10 -29.36 -12.36
CA ARG A 158 -22.73 -30.11 -13.57
C ARG A 158 -22.43 -29.22 -14.79
N GLU A 159 -23.01 -28.03 -14.92
CA GLU A 159 -22.75 -27.10 -16.05
C GLU A 159 -21.52 -26.21 -15.82
N ALA A 160 -21.24 -25.81 -14.57
CA ALA A 160 -20.02 -25.06 -14.23
C ALA A 160 -18.72 -25.88 -14.42
N ARG A 161 -18.84 -27.19 -14.68
CA ARG A 161 -17.72 -28.06 -15.07
C ARG A 161 -17.40 -28.02 -16.57
N LYS A 162 -18.29 -27.50 -17.43
CA LYS A 162 -18.08 -27.51 -18.90
C LYS A 162 -17.32 -26.31 -19.46
N SER A 163 -17.13 -25.22 -18.70
CA SER A 163 -16.46 -24.00 -19.17
C SER A 163 -15.10 -23.73 -18.55
N ARG A 164 -14.51 -24.70 -17.82
CA ARG A 164 -13.09 -24.61 -17.49
C ARG A 164 -12.31 -24.85 -18.77
N VAL A 165 -11.88 -23.77 -19.43
CA VAL A 165 -10.80 -23.82 -20.41
C VAL A 165 -9.66 -24.58 -19.72
N PRO A 166 -9.27 -25.76 -20.20
CA PRO A 166 -8.17 -26.49 -19.60
C PRO A 166 -6.94 -25.61 -19.72
N THR A 167 -6.33 -25.26 -18.59
CA THR A 167 -5.00 -24.63 -18.63
C THR A 167 -4.09 -25.57 -19.41
N PRO A 168 -3.38 -25.08 -20.45
CA PRO A 168 -2.44 -25.91 -21.18
C PRO A 168 -1.44 -26.46 -20.17
N ARG A 169 -1.38 -27.79 -20.07
CA ARG A 169 -0.37 -28.45 -19.23
C ARG A 169 1.01 -28.12 -19.83
N PRO A 170 2.05 -27.95 -19.01
CA PRO A 170 3.42 -27.88 -19.52
C PRO A 170 3.66 -29.11 -20.39
N GLN A 171 4.07 -28.89 -21.64
CA GLN A 171 4.19 -29.96 -22.65
C GLN A 171 5.42 -30.85 -22.42
N LEU A 172 6.44 -30.33 -21.73
CA LEU A 172 7.62 -31.09 -21.28
C LEU A 172 7.45 -31.53 -19.84
N THR A 173 7.76 -32.80 -19.56
CA THR A 173 7.72 -33.39 -18.21
C THR A 173 9.11 -33.47 -17.61
N GLY A 174 9.21 -33.29 -16.28
CA GLY A 174 10.37 -33.58 -15.42
C GLY A 174 11.75 -33.39 -16.05
N GLU A 175 12.36 -34.51 -16.49
CA GLU A 175 13.72 -34.59 -17.01
C GLU A 175 13.92 -33.81 -18.32
N GLU A 176 12.92 -33.84 -19.21
CA GLU A 176 12.98 -33.09 -20.48
C GLU A 176 13.01 -31.59 -20.19
N LEU A 177 12.23 -31.14 -19.21
CA LEU A 177 12.19 -29.74 -18.81
C LEU A 177 13.53 -29.28 -18.24
N GLU A 178 14.18 -30.11 -17.42
CA GLU A 178 15.51 -29.81 -16.90
C GLU A 178 16.56 -29.71 -18.00
N GLN A 179 16.55 -30.62 -18.97
CA GLN A 179 17.46 -30.57 -20.11
C GLN A 179 17.25 -29.29 -20.93
N HIS A 180 16.01 -28.96 -21.25
CA HIS A 180 15.67 -27.74 -21.97
C HIS A 180 16.10 -26.47 -21.21
N LEU A 181 15.94 -26.45 -19.87
CA LEU A 181 16.40 -25.33 -19.06
C LEU A 181 17.92 -25.18 -19.07
N ARG A 182 18.68 -26.29 -19.07
CA ARG A 182 20.15 -26.28 -19.18
C ARG A 182 20.63 -25.81 -20.54
N GLU A 183 20.00 -26.28 -21.62
CA GLU A 183 20.29 -25.82 -22.99
C GLU A 183 20.02 -24.32 -23.14
N TYR A 184 18.86 -23.87 -22.64
CA TYR A 184 18.51 -22.47 -22.65
C TYR A 184 19.51 -21.63 -21.84
N GLN A 185 20.00 -22.13 -20.70
CA GLN A 185 21.04 -21.46 -19.92
C GLN A 185 22.35 -21.28 -20.70
N MET A 186 22.77 -22.26 -21.51
CA MET A 186 23.95 -22.12 -22.38
C MET A 186 23.75 -21.05 -23.43
N GLU A 187 22.57 -20.96 -24.03
CA GLU A 187 22.27 -19.90 -24.99
C GLU A 187 22.28 -18.51 -24.36
N VAL A 188 21.72 -18.39 -23.15
CA VAL A 188 21.71 -17.15 -22.37
C VAL A 188 23.14 -16.69 -22.08
N LEU A 189 24.00 -17.61 -21.64
CA LEU A 189 25.42 -17.33 -21.38
C LEU A 189 26.18 -16.95 -22.65
N ARG A 190 25.96 -17.66 -23.77
CA ARG A 190 26.54 -17.30 -25.08
C ARG A 190 26.13 -15.91 -25.55
N LYS A 191 24.91 -15.48 -25.22
CA LYS A 191 24.40 -14.13 -25.52
C LYS A 191 24.92 -13.05 -24.54
N GLY A 192 25.72 -13.44 -23.54
CA GLY A 192 26.25 -12.53 -22.51
C GLY A 192 25.19 -12.06 -21.51
N GLN A 193 24.07 -12.77 -21.41
CA GLN A 193 23.00 -12.47 -20.45
C GLN A 193 23.29 -13.13 -19.08
N PRO A 194 22.71 -12.61 -17.98
CA PRO A 194 22.95 -13.16 -16.65
C PRO A 194 22.49 -14.63 -16.56
N PRO A 195 23.26 -15.50 -15.87
CA PRO A 195 22.90 -16.90 -15.72
C PRO A 195 21.57 -17.07 -14.98
N LEU A 196 20.82 -18.11 -15.35
CA LEU A 196 19.65 -18.56 -14.60
C LEU A 196 20.05 -19.06 -13.21
N PRO A 197 19.12 -19.09 -12.23
CA PRO A 197 19.34 -19.61 -10.88
C PRO A 197 19.39 -21.16 -10.86
N ILE A 198 20.12 -21.75 -11.80
CA ILE A 198 20.40 -23.18 -11.93
C ILE A 198 21.93 -23.31 -11.94
N PRO A 199 22.53 -24.21 -11.14
CA PRO A 199 23.97 -24.40 -11.15
C PRO A 199 24.41 -24.97 -12.51
N LEU A 200 25.49 -24.40 -13.06
CA LEU A 200 26.13 -24.93 -14.27
C LEU A 200 26.87 -26.23 -13.93
N THR A 201 26.74 -27.25 -14.78
CA THR A 201 27.54 -28.47 -14.66
C THR A 201 28.97 -28.23 -15.15
N GLU A 202 29.93 -29.03 -14.68
CA GLU A 202 31.35 -28.88 -15.05
C GLU A 202 31.57 -29.02 -16.56
N GLU A 203 30.89 -29.96 -17.20
CA GLU A 203 30.98 -30.19 -18.66
C GLU A 203 30.53 -28.96 -19.48
N MET A 204 29.52 -28.24 -19.00
CA MET A 204 28.98 -27.03 -19.62
C MET A 204 29.93 -25.84 -19.43
N ASP A 205 30.52 -25.71 -18.24
CA ASP A 205 31.53 -24.70 -17.92
C ASP A 205 32.75 -24.84 -18.84
N ASP A 206 33.28 -26.06 -18.98
CA ASP A 206 34.40 -26.38 -19.87
C ASP A 206 34.10 -26.07 -21.35
N GLN A 207 32.83 -26.26 -21.76
CA GLN A 207 32.41 -25.92 -23.11
C GLN A 207 32.38 -24.41 -23.33
N LEU A 208 31.84 -23.63 -22.38
CA LEU A 208 31.82 -22.17 -22.48
C LEU A 208 33.23 -21.55 -22.38
N VAL A 209 34.13 -22.16 -21.60
CA VAL A 209 35.54 -21.76 -21.53
C VAL A 209 36.23 -22.01 -22.87
N ARG A 210 35.99 -23.17 -23.50
CA ARG A 210 36.50 -23.48 -24.85
C ARG A 210 35.95 -22.53 -25.92
N GLU A 211 34.68 -22.14 -25.81
CA GLU A 211 34.02 -21.17 -26.70
C GLU A 211 34.49 -19.72 -26.43
N GLY A 212 35.25 -19.47 -25.34
CA GLY A 212 35.73 -18.15 -24.96
C GLY A 212 34.66 -17.24 -24.33
N VAL A 213 33.53 -17.82 -23.90
CA VAL A 213 32.41 -17.10 -23.27
C VAL A 213 32.68 -16.87 -21.78
N LEU A 214 33.26 -17.86 -21.08
CA LEU A 214 33.62 -17.77 -19.67
C LEU A 214 35.15 -17.77 -19.49
N PRO A 215 35.67 -17.06 -18.47
CA PRO A 215 37.09 -17.12 -18.13
C PRO A 215 37.47 -18.51 -17.61
N PRO A 216 38.69 -19.01 -17.89
CA PRO A 216 39.17 -20.25 -17.28
C PRO A 216 39.29 -20.08 -15.76
N ARG A 217 38.95 -21.14 -15.03
CA ARG A 217 39.10 -21.21 -13.57
C ARG A 217 40.54 -21.43 -13.13
#